data_AF-A0A5K8AB90-F1
#
_entry.id   AF-A0A5K8AB90-F1
#
_cell.length_a   1.000
_cell.length_b   1.000
_cell.length_c   1.000
_cell.angle_alpha   90.00
_cell.angle_beta   90.00
_cell.angle_gamma   90.00
#
_symmetry.space_group_name_H-M   'P 1'
#
loop_
_entity.id
_entity.type
_entity.pdbx_description
1 polymer ?
#
loop_
_entity_poly.entity_id
_entity_poly.type
_entity_poly.pdbx_seq_one_letter_code
_entity_poly.pdbx_strand_id
1 'polypeptide(L)'
;MTLNTFFPTDIVLRVTGASANQLKYWVKIGLIKPLKEGKRYLYSFRDIIKLRVVTNLKNNGLSLQKIRKGIDNLAKVLPVEDDPLARLVIFTDGQDMIAMEKGMYFSATSMQRYFRFDLEHLQASILEIQSEAADMDDESLIKISSVGT
;
A
#
# COMPACT_ATOMS: atom_id res chain seq x y z
N MET A 1 -1.75 -10.23 -24.53
CA MET A 1 -3.07 -9.85 -25.08
C MET A 1 -3.63 -8.72 -24.23
N THR A 2 -3.53 -7.47 -24.68
CA THR A 2 -4.25 -6.36 -24.04
C THR A 2 -5.71 -6.45 -24.47
N LEU A 3 -6.58 -6.94 -23.59
CA LEU A 3 -8.03 -6.82 -23.78
C LEU A 3 -8.36 -5.33 -23.70
N ASN A 4 -8.42 -4.65 -24.85
CA ASN A 4 -8.94 -3.30 -24.97
C ASN A 4 -10.47 -3.33 -24.88
N THR A 5 -10.97 -3.95 -23.81
CA THR A 5 -12.38 -4.12 -23.52
C THR A 5 -12.82 -2.99 -22.61
N PHE A 6 -13.82 -2.25 -23.06
CA PHE A 6 -14.46 -1.21 -22.28
C PHE A 6 -15.78 -1.71 -21.70
N PHE A 7 -16.09 -1.27 -20.49
CA PHE A 7 -17.25 -1.71 -19.74
C PHE A 7 -18.20 -0.54 -19.48
N PRO A 8 -19.52 -0.71 -19.66
CA PRO A 8 -20.51 0.32 -19.37
C PRO A 8 -20.70 0.52 -17.85
N THR A 9 -21.26 1.67 -17.49
CA THR A 9 -21.47 2.10 -16.10
C THR A 9 -22.22 1.08 -15.24
N ASP A 10 -23.23 0.40 -15.78
CA ASP A 10 -24.05 -0.54 -15.02
C ASP A 10 -23.26 -1.78 -14.57
N ILE A 11 -22.41 -2.34 -15.43
CA ILE A 11 -21.49 -3.43 -15.07
C ILE A 11 -20.50 -2.95 -14.01
N VAL A 12 -19.95 -1.76 -14.20
CA VAL A 12 -18.94 -1.17 -13.30
C VAL A 12 -19.49 -0.98 -11.89
N LEU A 13 -20.71 -0.45 -11.74
CA LEU A 13 -21.34 -0.28 -10.43
C LEU A 13 -21.55 -1.63 -9.71
N ARG A 14 -22.00 -2.66 -10.43
CA ARG A 14 -22.22 -4.01 -9.86
C ARG A 14 -20.93 -4.67 -9.41
N VAL A 15 -19.86 -4.55 -10.20
CA VAL A 15 -18.57 -5.22 -9.92
C VAL A 15 -17.77 -4.50 -8.83
N THR A 16 -17.88 -3.17 -8.76
CA THR A 16 -17.07 -2.36 -7.84
C THR A 16 -17.74 -2.11 -6.49
N GLY A 17 -19.08 -2.19 -6.43
CA GLY A 17 -19.87 -1.81 -5.25
C GLY A 17 -19.94 -0.30 -5.02
N ALA A 18 -19.43 0.53 -5.93
CA ALA A 18 -19.57 1.98 -5.86
C ALA A 18 -21.03 2.39 -6.12
N SER A 19 -21.52 3.38 -5.38
CA SER A 19 -22.78 4.04 -5.71
C SER A 19 -22.64 4.93 -6.95
N ALA A 20 -23.75 5.17 -7.66
CA ALA A 20 -23.77 6.06 -8.83
C ALA A 20 -23.25 7.48 -8.50
N ASN A 21 -23.55 7.99 -7.30
CA ASN A 21 -23.08 9.29 -6.84
C ASN A 21 -21.57 9.30 -6.57
N GLN A 22 -21.03 8.26 -5.94
CA GLN A 22 -19.58 8.10 -5.75
C GLN A 22 -18.87 8.08 -7.10
N LEU A 23 -19.31 7.23 -8.04
CA LEU A 23 -18.71 7.14 -9.36
C LEU A 23 -18.76 8.48 -10.11
N LYS A 24 -19.93 9.13 -10.13
CA LYS A 24 -20.10 10.45 -10.77
C LYS A 24 -19.17 11.49 -10.17
N TYR A 25 -19.05 11.53 -8.83
CA TYR A 25 -18.18 12.46 -8.15
C TYR A 25 -16.69 12.17 -8.42
N TRP A 26 -16.28 10.90 -8.40
CA TRP A 26 -14.90 10.50 -8.67
C TRP A 26 -14.47 10.78 -10.11
N VAL A 27 -15.38 10.64 -11.08
CA VAL A 27 -15.16 11.09 -12.45
C VAL A 27 -15.05 12.61 -12.52
N LYS A 28 -15.94 13.35 -11.84
CA LYS A 28 -15.92 14.82 -11.81
C LYS A 28 -14.60 15.39 -11.29
N ILE A 29 -14.01 14.77 -10.26
CA ILE A 29 -12.74 15.23 -9.65
C ILE A 29 -11.49 14.63 -10.30
N GLY A 30 -11.65 13.88 -11.42
CA GLY A 30 -10.57 13.28 -12.19
C GLY A 30 -9.87 12.10 -11.53
N LEU A 31 -10.43 11.52 -10.47
CA LEU A 31 -9.87 10.35 -9.80
C LEU A 31 -9.97 9.09 -10.68
N ILE A 32 -11.09 8.98 -11.39
CA ILE A 32 -11.36 7.95 -12.41
C ILE A 32 -11.56 8.67 -13.74
N LYS A 33 -10.92 8.21 -14.81
CA LYS A 33 -10.90 8.90 -16.10
C LYS A 33 -11.39 7.95 -17.22
N PRO A 34 -12.70 7.67 -17.26
CA PRO A 34 -13.26 6.81 -18.29
C PRO A 34 -13.22 7.48 -19.67
N LEU A 35 -13.34 6.67 -20.71
CA LEU A 35 -13.65 7.16 -22.06
C LEU A 35 -15.10 7.63 -22.10
N LYS A 36 -15.36 8.75 -22.78
CA LYS A 36 -16.72 9.24 -23.03
C LYS A 36 -17.09 9.02 -24.48
N GLU A 37 -18.10 8.20 -24.72
CA GLU A 37 -18.66 7.92 -26.05
C GLU A 37 -20.09 8.45 -26.12
N GLY A 38 -20.25 9.61 -26.77
CA GLY A 38 -21.51 10.35 -26.79
C GLY A 38 -22.02 10.67 -25.38
N LYS A 39 -23.14 10.05 -24.99
CA LYS A 39 -23.75 10.21 -23.65
C LYS A 39 -23.30 9.15 -22.63
N ARG A 40 -22.50 8.17 -23.05
CA ARG A 40 -22.09 7.02 -22.22
C ARG A 40 -20.66 7.17 -21.72
N TYR A 41 -20.40 6.63 -20.53
CA TYR A 41 -19.05 6.44 -20.02
C TYR A 41 -18.66 4.97 -20.16
N LEU A 42 -17.44 4.77 -20.63
CA LEU A 42 -16.82 3.49 -20.91
C LEU A 42 -15.55 3.36 -20.08
N TYR A 43 -15.47 2.32 -19.27
CA TYR A 43 -14.41 2.13 -18.28
C TYR A 43 -13.48 1.02 -18.74
N SER A 44 -12.18 1.24 -18.64
CA SER A 44 -11.20 0.18 -18.87
C SER A 44 -11.20 -0.82 -17.69
N PHE A 45 -10.60 -1.99 -17.89
CA PHE A 45 -10.35 -2.92 -16.78
C PHE A 45 -9.53 -2.28 -15.65
N ARG A 46 -8.58 -1.40 -16.00
CA ARG A 46 -7.77 -0.65 -15.04
C ARG A 46 -8.61 0.32 -14.20
N ASP A 47 -9.58 1.00 -14.82
CA ASP A 47 -10.55 1.85 -14.08
C ASP A 47 -11.36 1.03 -13.07
N ILE A 48 -11.75 -0.20 -13.42
CA ILE A 48 -12.52 -1.10 -12.54
C ILE A 48 -11.69 -1.52 -11.33
N ILE A 49 -10.42 -1.90 -11.52
CA ILE A 49 -9.52 -2.23 -10.40
C ILE A 49 -9.38 -1.01 -9.48
N LYS A 50 -9.09 0.15 -10.06
CA LYS A 50 -8.93 1.40 -9.32
C LYS A 50 -10.18 1.73 -8.51
N LEU A 51 -11.36 1.61 -9.12
CA LEU A 51 -12.64 1.82 -8.46
C LEU A 51 -12.86 0.86 -7.29
N ARG A 52 -12.51 -0.42 -7.47
CA ARG A 52 -12.65 -1.43 -6.41
C ARG A 52 -11.74 -1.10 -5.21
N VAL A 53 -10.50 -0.68 -5.47
CA VAL A 53 -9.57 -0.25 -4.42
C VAL A 53 -10.10 0.99 -3.69
N VAL A 54 -10.48 2.05 -4.42
CA VAL A 54 -11.01 3.29 -3.83
C VAL A 54 -12.28 3.02 -3.02
N THR A 55 -13.17 2.18 -3.52
CA THR A 55 -14.41 1.80 -2.82
C THR A 55 -14.10 1.04 -1.53
N ASN A 56 -13.20 0.07 -1.58
CA ASN A 56 -12.82 -0.71 -0.41
C ASN A 56 -12.14 0.17 0.66
N LEU A 57 -11.20 1.02 0.26
CA LEU A 57 -10.56 1.99 1.17
C LEU A 57 -11.59 2.91 1.84
N LYS A 58 -12.54 3.42 1.05
CA LYS A 58 -13.58 4.32 1.56
C LYS A 58 -14.54 3.60 2.51
N ASN A 59 -14.94 2.37 2.20
CA ASN A 59 -15.81 1.55 3.05
C ASN A 59 -15.13 1.17 4.37
N ASN A 60 -13.80 1.05 4.37
CA ASN A 60 -13.00 0.83 5.57
C ASN A 60 -12.61 2.16 6.29
N GLY A 61 -13.34 3.25 6.04
CA GLY A 61 -13.23 4.48 6.82
C GLY A 61 -12.20 5.49 6.33
N LEU A 62 -11.37 5.17 5.33
CA LEU A 62 -10.36 6.10 4.84
C LEU A 62 -11.00 7.30 4.11
N SER A 63 -10.56 8.52 4.44
CA SER A 63 -11.09 9.72 3.79
C SER A 63 -10.62 9.82 2.34
N LEU A 64 -11.45 10.39 1.46
CA LEU A 64 -11.08 10.55 0.05
C LEU A 64 -9.85 11.45 -0.14
N GLN A 65 -9.66 12.41 0.77
CA GLN A 65 -8.47 13.25 0.79
C GLN A 65 -7.20 12.43 1.07
N LYS A 66 -7.24 11.52 2.06
CA LYS A 66 -6.12 10.60 2.35
C LYS A 66 -5.86 9.64 1.18
N ILE A 67 -6.92 9.10 0.58
CA ILE A 67 -6.82 8.25 -0.63
C ILE A 67 -6.10 9.00 -1.75
N ARG A 68 -6.54 10.23 -2.07
CA ARG A 68 -5.92 11.06 -3.13
C ARG A 68 -4.46 11.36 -2.84
N LYS A 69 -4.16 11.83 -1.62
CA LYS A 69 -2.78 12.11 -1.18
C LYS A 69 -1.89 10.87 -1.35
N GLY A 70 -2.40 9.71 -0.94
CA GLY A 70 -1.69 8.45 -1.07
C GLY A 70 -1.41 8.06 -2.53
N ILE A 71 -2.42 8.17 -3.41
CA ILE A 71 -2.25 7.92 -4.85
C ILE A 71 -1.21 8.85 -5.45
N ASP A 72 -1.28 10.15 -5.15
CA ASP A 72 -0.37 11.16 -5.68
C ASP A 72 1.08 10.92 -5.24
N ASN A 73 1.28 10.43 -4.01
CA ASN A 73 2.59 10.05 -3.51
C ASN A 73 3.11 8.78 -4.19
N LEU A 74 2.27 7.76 -4.32
CA LEU A 74 2.66 6.51 -5.00
C LEU A 74 3.02 6.76 -6.47
N ALA A 75 2.29 7.63 -7.15
CA ALA A 75 2.58 8.01 -8.54
C ALA A 75 3.94 8.71 -8.73
N LYS A 76 4.54 9.27 -7.66
CA LYS A 76 5.88 9.88 -7.72
C LYS A 76 7.01 8.87 -7.58
N VAL A 77 6.74 7.72 -6.96
CA VAL A 77 7.77 6.70 -6.68
C VAL A 77 7.68 5.49 -7.61
N LEU A 78 6.50 5.25 -8.19
CA LEU A 78 6.29 4.19 -9.16
C LEU A 78 6.59 4.67 -10.59
N PRO A 79 6.98 3.77 -11.51
CA PRO A 79 7.15 4.11 -12.92
C PRO A 79 5.88 4.72 -13.54
N VAL A 80 6.06 5.70 -14.42
CA VAL A 80 4.97 6.52 -15.02
C VAL A 80 3.93 5.69 -15.79
N GLU A 81 4.32 4.52 -16.29
CA GLU A 81 3.44 3.63 -17.06
C GLU A 81 2.49 2.79 -16.18
N ASP A 82 2.66 2.85 -14.86
CA ASP A 82 1.88 2.07 -13.90
C ASP A 82 0.83 2.92 -13.17
N ASP A 83 -0.44 2.51 -13.23
CA ASP A 83 -1.44 2.98 -12.25
C ASP A 83 -1.10 2.37 -10.89
N PRO A 84 -0.75 3.18 -9.88
CA PRO A 84 -0.31 2.71 -8.58
C PRO A 84 -1.27 1.73 -7.91
N LEU A 85 -2.57 1.98 -8.07
CA LEU A 85 -3.60 1.18 -7.42
C LEU A 85 -3.82 -0.17 -8.09
N ALA A 86 -3.35 -0.35 -9.33
CA ALA A 86 -3.51 -1.60 -10.07
C ALA A 86 -2.38 -2.62 -9.80
N ARG A 87 -1.25 -2.18 -9.23
CA ARG A 87 -0.04 -3.00 -9.04
C ARG A 87 0.21 -3.37 -7.58
N LEU A 88 -0.13 -2.48 -6.64
CA LEU A 88 0.23 -2.66 -5.24
C LEU A 88 -0.85 -3.39 -4.44
N VAL A 89 -0.41 -4.16 -3.45
CA VAL A 89 -1.30 -4.62 -2.38
C VAL A 89 -1.52 -3.42 -1.46
N ILE A 90 -2.77 -2.96 -1.41
CA ILE A 90 -3.17 -1.77 -0.66
C ILE A 90 -4.27 -2.16 0.32
N PHE A 91 -4.10 -1.75 1.57
CA PHE A 91 -5.10 -1.91 2.62
C PHE A 91 -5.14 -0.66 3.50
N THR A 92 -6.11 -0.61 4.41
CA THR A 92 -6.27 0.49 5.36
C THR A 92 -6.84 -0.03 6.67
N ASP A 93 -6.42 0.60 7.76
CA ASP A 93 -7.00 0.49 9.10
C ASP A 93 -8.01 1.62 9.37
N GLY A 94 -8.37 2.40 8.34
CA GLY A 94 -9.19 3.60 8.43
C GLY A 94 -8.43 4.87 8.79
N GLN A 95 -7.19 4.76 9.29
CA GLN A 95 -6.34 5.90 9.62
C GLN A 95 -5.27 6.15 8.56
N ASP A 96 -4.65 5.11 8.01
CA ASP A 96 -3.64 5.24 6.98
C ASP A 96 -3.93 4.40 5.74
N MET A 97 -3.33 4.79 4.62
CA MET A 97 -3.29 3.99 3.40
C MET A 97 -1.97 3.24 3.38
N ILE A 98 -2.01 1.93 3.59
CA ILE A 98 -0.81 1.10 3.71
C ILE A 98 -0.60 0.37 2.39
N ALA A 99 0.59 0.50 1.84
CA ALA A 99 1.00 -0.18 0.62
C ALA A 99 2.12 -1.17 0.93
N MET A 100 2.17 -2.27 0.17
CA MET A 100 3.25 -3.24 0.21
C MET A 100 3.95 -3.32 -1.14
N GLU A 101 5.27 -3.21 -1.14
CA GLU A 101 6.11 -3.41 -2.33
C GLU A 101 7.36 -4.22 -1.94
N LYS A 102 7.67 -5.29 -2.69
CA LYS A 102 8.87 -6.14 -2.49
C LYS A 102 9.08 -6.58 -1.03
N GLY A 103 7.99 -6.91 -0.33
CA GLY A 103 8.04 -7.33 1.06
C GLY A 103 8.21 -6.19 2.07
N MET A 104 8.21 -4.91 1.66
CA MET A 104 8.24 -3.77 2.55
C MET A 104 6.87 -3.11 2.64
N TYR A 105 6.40 -2.85 3.86
CA TYR A 105 5.20 -2.08 4.12
C TYR A 105 5.55 -0.61 4.34
N PHE A 106 4.75 0.29 3.78
CA PHE A 106 4.92 1.72 4.01
C PHE A 106 3.59 2.47 3.96
N SER A 107 3.56 3.59 4.65
CA SER A 107 2.47 4.55 4.62
C SER A 107 2.51 5.26 3.28
N ALA A 108 1.49 5.07 2.45
CA ALA A 108 1.40 5.78 1.18
C ALA A 108 1.09 7.28 1.38
N THR A 109 0.58 7.69 2.56
CA THR A 109 0.29 9.10 2.84
C THR A 109 1.51 9.89 3.33
N SER A 110 2.40 9.26 4.10
CA SER A 110 3.61 9.89 4.66
C SER A 110 4.92 9.44 3.99
N MET A 111 4.88 8.34 3.23
CA MET A 111 6.04 7.64 2.67
C MET A 111 7.00 7.04 3.72
N GLN A 112 6.58 6.99 4.98
CA GLN A 112 7.34 6.31 6.04
C GLN A 112 7.17 4.79 5.97
N ARG A 113 8.25 4.06 6.24
CA ARG A 113 8.22 2.59 6.28
C ARG A 113 7.65 2.11 7.61
N TYR A 114 6.85 1.05 7.55
CA TYR A 114 6.54 0.25 8.72
C TYR A 114 7.65 -0.78 8.93
N PHE A 115 8.13 -0.89 10.16
CA PHE A 115 9.07 -1.94 10.53
C PHE A 115 8.31 -3.28 10.65
N ARG A 116 8.77 -4.29 9.92
CA ARG A 116 8.38 -5.68 10.20
C ARG A 116 9.39 -6.21 11.22
N PHE A 117 8.90 -6.62 12.38
CA PHE A 117 9.69 -7.36 13.35
C PHE A 117 9.53 -8.86 13.07
N ASP A 118 10.64 -9.54 12.80
CA ASP A 118 10.71 -10.99 12.74
C ASP A 118 11.09 -11.51 14.12
N LEU A 119 10.10 -12.03 14.85
CA LEU A 119 10.30 -12.47 16.24
C LEU A 119 11.18 -13.71 16.33
N GLU A 120 11.07 -14.63 15.37
CA GLU A 120 11.84 -15.87 15.37
C GLU A 120 13.31 -15.58 15.10
N HIS A 121 13.58 -14.73 14.10
CA HIS A 121 14.95 -14.32 13.81
C HIS A 121 15.56 -13.53 14.96
N LEU A 122 14.80 -12.61 15.57
CA LEU A 122 15.27 -11.85 16.74
C LEU A 122 15.58 -12.78 17.92
N GLN A 123 14.73 -13.78 18.17
CA GLN A 123 14.93 -14.74 19.25
C GLN A 123 16.16 -15.63 19.01
N ALA A 124 16.36 -16.09 17.77
CA ALA A 124 17.55 -16.85 17.38
C ALA A 124 18.83 -16.03 17.59
N SER A 125 18.84 -14.77 17.14
CA SER A 125 19.98 -13.86 17.33
C SER A 125 20.28 -13.60 18.82
N ILE A 126 19.25 -13.48 19.67
CA ILE A 126 19.45 -13.35 21.12
C ILE A 126 20.12 -14.59 21.70
N LEU A 127 19.68 -15.79 21.31
CA LEU A 127 20.24 -17.06 21.79
C LEU A 127 21.70 -17.25 21.33
N GLU A 128 22.02 -16.90 20.09
CA GLU A 128 23.41 -16.92 19.58
C GLU A 128 24.30 -16.00 20.41
N ILE A 129 23.91 -14.74 20.59
CA ILE A 129 24.68 -13.76 21.38
C ILE A 129 24.85 -14.23 22.84
N GLN A 130 23.83 -14.85 23.42
CA GLN A 130 23.93 -15.41 24.77
C GLN A 130 24.86 -16.62 24.84
N SER A 131 24.88 -17.48 23.83
CA SER A 131 25.83 -18.59 23.76
C SER A 131 27.27 -18.10 23.59
N GLU A 132 27.50 -17.11 22.72
CA GLU A 132 28.82 -16.49 22.54
C GLU A 132 29.31 -15.82 23.83
N ALA A 133 28.42 -15.15 24.56
CA ALA A 133 28.74 -14.55 25.86
C ALA A 133 28.97 -15.59 26.97
N ALA A 134 28.35 -16.78 26.87
CA ALA A 134 28.56 -17.88 27.81
C ALA A 134 29.87 -18.65 27.54
N ASP A 135 30.33 -18.65 26.30
CA ASP A 135 31.61 -19.24 25.86
C ASP A 135 32.79 -18.26 25.97
N MET A 136 32.56 -17.02 26.40
CA MET A 136 33.63 -16.07 26.75
C MET A 136 34.19 -16.37 28.15
N ASP A 137 35.42 -16.90 28.21
CA ASP A 137 36.15 -17.15 29.44
C ASP A 137 36.23 -15.91 30.36
N ASP A 138 36.17 -16.13 31.68
CA ASP A 138 36.21 -15.11 32.76
C ASP A 138 37.43 -14.14 32.62
N GLU A 139 38.52 -14.60 31.99
CA GLU A 139 39.74 -13.83 31.69
C GLU A 139 39.53 -12.68 30.68
N SER A 140 38.52 -12.79 29.81
CA SER A 140 38.21 -11.81 28.77
C SER A 140 37.29 -10.68 29.25
N LEU A 141 36.48 -10.92 30.29
CA LEU A 141 35.63 -9.94 30.95
C LEU A 141 36.43 -8.93 31.79
N ILE A 142 37.55 -9.38 32.39
CA ILE A 142 38.44 -8.53 33.20
C ILE A 142 39.08 -7.42 32.35
N LYS A 143 39.47 -7.71 31.09
CA LYS A 143 40.07 -6.70 30.18
C LYS A 143 39.12 -5.57 29.78
N ILE A 144 37.80 -5.79 29.80
CA ILE A 144 36.82 -4.77 29.42
C ILE A 144 36.60 -3.79 30.57
N SER A 145 36.66 -4.26 31.82
CA SER A 145 36.55 -3.41 33.02
C SER A 145 37.77 -2.50 33.25
N SER A 146 38.94 -2.85 32.71
CA SER A 146 40.19 -2.09 32.92
C SER A 146 40.45 -0.98 31.89
N VAL A 147 39.64 -0.85 30.83
CA VAL A 147 39.80 0.21 29.80
C VAL A 147 38.97 1.47 30.17
N GLY A 148 38.21 1.43 31.26
CA GLY A 148 37.28 2.48 31.69
C GLY A 148 37.66 3.24 32.97
N THR A 149 38.95 3.44 33.25
CA THR A 149 39.46 4.37 34.29
C THR A 149 40.52 5.27 33.69
#